data_AF-A0A933MVW0-F1
#
_entry.id   AF-A0A933MVW0-F1
#
_cell.length_a   1.000
_cell.length_b   1.000
_cell.length_c   1.000
_cell.angle_alpha   90.00
_cell.angle_beta   90.00
_cell.angle_gamma   90.00
#
_symmetry.space_group_name_H-M   'P 1'
#
loop_
_entity.id
_entity.type
_entity.pdbx_description
1 polymer ?
#
loop_
_entity_poly.entity_id
_entity_poly.type
_entity_poly.pdbx_seq_one_letter_code
_entity_poly.pdbx_strand_id
1 'polypeptide(L)'
;MKKILILSLFITIFLLSGCAKIETQIVKPAEKIKEQPRDGQPLVENDNTTDSSIENNIFKLDKIKIGDVVAGMKVKSIKPFDKSFAEGAISAYNVKINFEGEAMASGKYEITKGEVFKGHACFYPSEKDQLLFPKIEGDSPITSFCFDNQDFAIKSLGTTDSGTTIVFDNYTINLYPSDVWNTAELVKVIKNIK
;
A
#
# COMPACT_ATOMS: atom_id res chain seq x y z
N MET A 1 36.38 37.80 31.54
CA MET A 1 36.69 38.53 30.28
C MET A 1 36.92 37.46 29.22
N LYS A 2 36.27 37.32 28.06
CA LYS A 2 35.50 38.23 27.19
C LYS A 2 34.30 37.45 26.61
N LYS A 3 33.17 38.14 26.45
CA LYS A 3 32.04 37.73 25.60
C LYS A 3 32.35 38.16 24.16
N ILE A 4 32.10 37.31 23.16
CA ILE A 4 32.15 37.66 21.72
C ILE A 4 30.83 37.13 21.14
N LEU A 5 29.82 37.99 21.02
CA LEU A 5 29.49 38.89 19.91
C LEU A 5 28.80 38.15 18.75
N ILE A 6 27.49 38.41 18.69
CA ILE A 6 26.50 38.01 17.68
C ILE A 6 26.87 38.62 16.33
N LEU A 7 26.74 37.86 15.24
CA LEU A 7 26.65 38.42 13.89
C LEU A 7 25.49 37.78 13.15
N SER A 8 24.40 38.54 13.05
CA SER A 8 23.28 38.30 12.15
C SER A 8 23.73 38.55 10.71
N LEU A 9 23.40 37.66 9.78
CA LEU A 9 23.41 37.99 8.36
C LEU A 9 22.14 37.48 7.68
N PHE A 10 21.38 38.44 7.15
CA PHE A 10 20.18 38.29 6.35
C PHE A 10 20.47 37.49 5.08
N ILE A 11 19.70 36.43 4.83
CA ILE A 11 19.64 35.78 3.52
C ILE A 11 18.38 36.24 2.81
N THR A 12 18.60 36.95 1.72
CA THR A 12 17.62 37.54 0.81
C THR A 12 16.90 36.48 -0.02
N ILE A 13 15.58 36.62 -0.08
CA ILE A 13 14.63 35.89 -0.92
C ILE A 13 14.89 36.26 -2.39
N PHE A 14 15.05 35.25 -3.26
CA PHE A 14 14.85 35.40 -4.71
C PHE A 14 13.68 34.50 -5.15
N LEU A 15 12.55 35.16 -5.40
CA LEU A 15 11.39 34.63 -6.12
C LEU A 15 11.72 34.62 -7.62
N LEU A 16 11.68 33.45 -8.24
CA LEU A 16 11.49 33.32 -9.69
C LEU A 16 10.35 32.34 -9.95
N SER A 17 9.15 32.92 -9.99
CA SER A 17 7.92 32.33 -10.50
C SER A 17 8.01 32.16 -12.03
N GLY A 18 8.34 30.96 -12.47
CA GLY A 18 8.21 30.53 -13.86
C GLY A 18 6.90 29.79 -14.10
N CYS A 19 5.84 30.51 -14.50
CA CYS A 19 4.64 29.89 -15.06
C CYS A 19 4.92 29.54 -16.53
N ALA A 20 5.18 28.26 -16.81
CA ALA A 20 5.21 27.75 -18.17
C ALA A 20 3.79 27.69 -18.73
N LYS A 21 3.58 28.38 -19.85
CA LYS A 21 2.35 28.43 -20.63
C LYS A 21 2.15 27.08 -21.32
N ILE A 22 1.17 26.31 -20.86
CA ILE A 22 0.76 25.05 -21.50
C ILE A 22 -0.14 25.40 -22.69
N GLU A 23 0.31 25.03 -23.88
CA GLU A 23 -0.39 25.18 -25.15
C GLU A 23 -1.34 23.99 -25.34
N THR A 24 -2.63 24.24 -25.13
CA THR A 24 -3.69 23.25 -25.28
C THR A 24 -3.95 22.97 -26.77
N GLN A 25 -3.55 21.81 -27.25
CA GLN A 25 -3.95 21.33 -28.57
C GLN A 25 -5.43 20.92 -28.55
N ILE A 26 -6.21 21.60 -29.37
CA ILE A 26 -7.63 21.33 -29.60
C ILE A 26 -7.75 20.02 -30.41
N VAL A 27 -8.17 18.94 -29.76
CA VAL A 27 -8.55 17.69 -30.42
C VAL A 27 -9.89 17.90 -31.11
N LYS A 28 -9.94 17.57 -32.41
CA LYS A 28 -11.14 17.62 -33.25
C LYS A 28 -12.26 16.72 -32.69
N PRO A 29 -13.53 17.14 -32.74
CA PRO A 29 -14.66 16.30 -32.37
C PRO A 29 -14.78 15.10 -33.30
N ALA A 30 -14.89 13.90 -32.72
CA ALA A 30 -15.12 12.65 -33.44
C ALA A 30 -16.51 12.62 -34.09
N GLU A 31 -16.54 12.07 -35.29
CA GLU A 31 -17.68 11.94 -36.19
C GLU A 31 -18.69 10.91 -35.66
N LYS A 32 -19.98 11.27 -35.75
CA LYS A 32 -21.13 10.53 -35.24
C LYS A 32 -21.42 9.31 -36.12
N ILE A 33 -20.99 8.13 -35.67
CA ILE A 33 -21.37 6.85 -36.29
C ILE A 33 -22.86 6.61 -36.02
N LYS A 34 -23.63 6.40 -37.09
CA LYS A 34 -25.06 6.05 -37.06
C LYS A 34 -25.20 4.58 -36.65
N GLU A 35 -25.89 4.31 -35.55
CA GLU A 35 -26.33 2.97 -35.19
C GLU A 35 -27.44 2.50 -36.14
N GLN A 36 -27.26 1.30 -36.71
CA GLN A 36 -28.31 0.52 -37.36
C GLN A 36 -29.02 -0.35 -36.30
N PRO A 37 -30.37 -0.45 -36.32
CA PRO A 37 -31.10 -1.41 -35.50
C PRO A 37 -30.80 -2.84 -36.00
N ARG A 38 -30.32 -3.72 -35.13
CA ARG A 38 -30.36 -5.18 -35.37
C ARG A 38 -31.52 -5.78 -34.62
N ASP A 39 -32.40 -6.40 -35.39
CA ASP A 39 -33.52 -7.21 -34.95
C ASP A 39 -33.07 -8.44 -34.16
N GLY A 40 -34.01 -8.91 -33.34
CA GLY A 40 -33.81 -9.81 -32.20
C GLY A 40 -33.10 -11.13 -32.49
N GLN A 41 -32.19 -11.47 -31.57
CA GLN A 41 -31.87 -12.84 -31.24
C GLN A 41 -32.25 -13.10 -29.77
N PRO A 42 -32.81 -14.28 -29.45
CA PRO A 42 -33.21 -14.63 -28.10
C PRO A 42 -31.98 -14.74 -27.18
N LEU A 43 -32.06 -14.06 -26.03
CA LEU A 43 -31.11 -14.21 -24.95
C LEU A 43 -31.26 -15.60 -24.35
N VAL A 44 -30.32 -16.49 -24.68
CA VAL A 44 -30.07 -17.72 -23.93
C VAL A 44 -29.39 -17.31 -22.64
N GLU A 45 -30.15 -17.38 -21.56
CA GLU A 45 -29.70 -17.14 -20.19
C GLU A 45 -28.82 -18.33 -19.75
N ASN A 46 -27.56 -18.32 -20.18
CA ASN A 46 -26.53 -19.13 -19.54
C ASN A 46 -26.06 -18.36 -18.31
N ASP A 47 -26.66 -18.66 -17.16
CA ASP A 47 -26.13 -18.37 -15.83
C ASP A 47 -24.83 -19.18 -15.63
N ASN A 48 -23.78 -18.70 -16.28
CA ASN A 48 -22.41 -19.03 -15.93
C ASN A 48 -22.04 -18.03 -14.85
N THR A 49 -22.38 -18.35 -13.61
CA THR A 49 -22.00 -17.59 -12.42
C THR A 49 -20.47 -17.51 -12.41
N THR A 50 -19.95 -16.40 -12.94
CA THR A 50 -18.53 -16.08 -12.92
C THR A 50 -18.12 -15.96 -11.45
N ASP A 51 -17.46 -17.01 -11.00
CA ASP A 51 -16.55 -17.05 -9.87
C ASP A 51 -15.86 -15.69 -9.71
N SER A 52 -16.18 -14.99 -8.62
CA SER A 52 -15.66 -13.65 -8.28
C SER A 52 -14.20 -13.77 -7.82
N SER A 53 -13.35 -14.38 -8.65
CA SER A 53 -11.95 -14.58 -8.40
C SER A 53 -11.16 -13.39 -8.95
N ILE A 54 -10.77 -12.49 -8.05
CA ILE A 54 -9.78 -11.40 -8.18
C ILE A 54 -10.04 -10.41 -9.32
N GLU A 55 -10.33 -9.14 -9.02
CA GLU A 55 -9.95 -8.07 -9.97
C GLU A 55 -9.36 -6.79 -9.37
N ASN A 56 -9.37 -6.56 -8.06
CA ASN A 56 -8.63 -5.40 -7.57
C ASN A 56 -8.14 -5.54 -6.13
N ASN A 57 -6.84 -5.35 -5.95
CA ASN A 57 -6.25 -5.16 -4.63
C ASN A 57 -6.26 -3.68 -4.20
N ILE A 58 -6.70 -2.77 -5.07
CA ILE A 58 -6.81 -1.34 -4.82
C ILE A 58 -8.23 -1.00 -4.37
N PHE A 59 -8.36 -0.20 -3.31
CA PHE A 59 -9.64 0.29 -2.79
C PHE A 59 -9.58 1.79 -2.49
N LYS A 60 -10.75 2.45 -2.49
CA LYS A 60 -10.87 3.85 -2.05
C LYS A 60 -11.13 3.91 -0.56
N LEU A 61 -10.37 4.74 0.16
CA LEU A 61 -10.44 4.85 1.62
C LEU A 61 -11.82 5.31 2.12
N ASP A 62 -12.54 6.13 1.35
CA ASP A 62 -13.89 6.63 1.71
C ASP A 62 -15.02 5.64 1.37
N LYS A 63 -14.68 4.52 0.72
CA LYS A 63 -15.65 3.47 0.31
C LYS A 63 -15.50 2.17 1.07
N ILE A 64 -14.31 1.85 1.56
CA ILE A 64 -14.02 0.61 2.28
C ILE A 64 -14.74 0.56 3.65
N LYS A 65 -15.23 -0.62 4.01
CA LYS A 65 -15.95 -0.89 5.25
C LYS A 65 -15.39 -2.12 5.95
N ILE A 66 -15.64 -2.22 7.25
CA ILE A 66 -15.38 -3.45 8.01
C ILE A 66 -16.23 -4.57 7.43
N GLY A 67 -15.60 -5.72 7.16
CA GLY A 67 -16.22 -6.89 6.55
C GLY A 67 -16.01 -7.00 5.03
N ASP A 68 -15.59 -5.93 4.35
CA ASP A 68 -15.23 -5.99 2.93
C ASP A 68 -14.04 -6.94 2.71
N VAL A 69 -13.93 -7.53 1.52
CA VAL A 69 -12.80 -8.38 1.13
C VAL A 69 -11.98 -7.67 0.06
N VAL A 70 -10.67 -7.52 0.30
CA VAL A 70 -9.71 -6.92 -0.62
C VAL A 70 -8.52 -7.87 -0.75
N ALA A 71 -8.13 -8.21 -1.98
CA ALA A 71 -7.03 -9.16 -2.24
C ALA A 71 -7.18 -10.49 -1.47
N GLY A 72 -8.42 -10.96 -1.28
CA GLY A 72 -8.71 -12.19 -0.52
C GLY A 72 -8.65 -12.06 1.00
N MET A 73 -8.34 -10.87 1.54
CA MET A 73 -8.31 -10.61 2.99
C MET A 73 -9.52 -9.76 3.40
N LYS A 74 -10.11 -10.09 4.55
CA LYS A 74 -11.28 -9.39 5.09
C LYS A 74 -10.86 -8.21 5.95
N VAL A 75 -11.48 -7.05 5.78
CA VAL A 75 -11.27 -5.87 6.61
C VAL A 75 -11.80 -6.12 8.01
N LYS A 76 -10.91 -6.13 8.99
CA LYS A 76 -11.23 -6.37 10.41
C LYS A 76 -11.49 -5.07 11.17
N SER A 77 -10.70 -4.02 10.91
CA SER A 77 -10.89 -2.72 11.55
C SER A 77 -10.33 -1.58 10.71
N ILE A 78 -10.97 -0.42 10.81
CA ILE A 78 -10.50 0.85 10.25
C ILE A 78 -10.52 1.86 11.41
N LYS A 79 -9.37 2.47 11.70
CA LYS A 79 -9.22 3.44 12.80
C LYS A 79 -8.16 4.49 12.45
N PRO A 80 -8.14 5.67 13.10
CA PRO A 80 -6.99 6.55 12.98
C PRO A 80 -5.70 5.83 13.43
N PHE A 81 -4.58 6.11 12.77
CA PHE A 81 -3.28 5.59 13.18
C PHE A 81 -2.89 6.21 14.53
N ASP A 82 -2.99 7.53 14.63
CA ASP A 82 -2.83 8.31 15.86
C ASP A 82 -4.13 9.07 16.17
N LYS A 83 -4.70 8.82 17.35
CA LYS A 83 -5.93 9.49 17.81
C LYS A 83 -5.73 10.96 18.15
N SER A 84 -4.50 11.38 18.41
CA SER A 84 -4.17 12.77 18.75
C SER A 84 -4.05 13.66 17.50
N PHE A 85 -3.87 13.06 16.32
CA PHE A 85 -3.71 13.78 15.06
C PHE A 85 -5.06 14.20 14.47
N ALA A 86 -5.20 15.49 14.12
CA ALA A 86 -6.37 16.05 13.43
C ALA A 86 -7.71 15.58 14.04
N GLU A 87 -7.85 15.71 15.37
CA GLU A 87 -9.04 15.30 16.14
C GLU A 87 -9.40 13.80 16.02
N GLY A 88 -8.42 12.95 15.68
CA GLY A 88 -8.62 11.51 15.53
C GLY A 88 -9.39 11.13 14.25
N ALA A 89 -9.48 12.04 13.27
CA ALA A 89 -10.14 11.78 12.01
C ALA A 89 -9.35 10.76 11.16
N ILE A 90 -10.08 9.82 10.56
CA ILE A 90 -9.54 8.92 9.53
C ILE A 90 -9.34 9.73 8.25
N SER A 91 -8.15 9.66 7.68
CA SER A 91 -7.82 10.32 6.41
C SER A 91 -6.68 9.60 5.70
N ALA A 92 -6.36 10.03 4.48
CA ALA A 92 -5.18 9.57 3.72
C ALA A 92 -3.83 9.92 4.38
N TYR A 93 -3.85 10.57 5.54
CA TYR A 93 -2.68 10.91 6.33
C TYR A 93 -2.78 10.39 7.77
N ASN A 94 -3.83 9.66 8.13
CA ASN A 94 -4.00 9.14 9.48
C ASN A 94 -4.95 7.95 9.47
N VAL A 95 -4.46 6.79 9.04
CA VAL A 95 -5.28 5.58 9.04
C VAL A 95 -4.45 4.35 9.35
N LYS A 96 -5.04 3.47 10.15
CA LYS A 96 -4.62 2.10 10.38
C LYS A 96 -5.76 1.17 9.98
N ILE A 97 -5.51 0.31 9.00
CA ILE A 97 -6.48 -0.67 8.50
C ILE A 97 -5.91 -2.06 8.76
N ASN A 98 -6.64 -2.87 9.50
CA ASN A 98 -6.29 -4.26 9.77
C ASN A 98 -7.13 -5.19 8.91
N PHE A 99 -6.48 -6.15 8.28
CA PHE A 99 -7.07 -7.21 7.48
C PHE A 99 -6.82 -8.56 8.16
N GLU A 100 -7.76 -9.49 8.01
CA GLU A 100 -7.63 -10.89 8.45
C GLU A 100 -7.82 -11.83 7.24
N GLY A 101 -7.05 -12.91 7.22
CA GLY A 101 -7.02 -13.88 6.13
C GLY A 101 -5.58 -14.24 5.76
N GLU A 102 -5.27 -15.54 5.79
CA GLU A 102 -3.96 -16.03 5.41
C GLU A 102 -3.71 -15.80 3.91
N ALA A 103 -2.51 -15.31 3.58
CA ALA A 103 -2.02 -15.22 2.22
C ALA A 103 -0.61 -15.78 2.10
N MET A 104 -0.27 -16.29 0.92
CA MET A 104 1.05 -16.84 0.63
C MET A 104 1.76 -15.94 -0.38
N ALA A 105 2.94 -15.45 -0.04
CA ALA A 105 3.74 -14.60 -0.91
C ALA A 105 5.20 -15.04 -0.95
N SER A 106 5.82 -14.84 -2.10
CA SER A 106 7.26 -14.99 -2.33
C SER A 106 7.92 -13.62 -2.39
N GLY A 107 9.14 -13.52 -1.91
CA GLY A 107 9.83 -12.24 -1.84
C GLY A 107 11.22 -12.31 -1.24
N LYS A 108 11.71 -11.16 -0.85
CA LYS A 108 12.97 -11.00 -0.12
C LYS A 108 12.67 -10.72 1.35
N TYR A 109 13.39 -11.38 2.23
CA TYR A 109 13.39 -11.13 3.65
C TYR A 109 14.68 -10.42 4.05
N GLU A 110 14.58 -9.37 4.86
CA GLU A 110 15.74 -8.69 5.43
C GLU A 110 15.53 -8.37 6.91
N ILE A 111 16.63 -8.44 7.66
CA ILE A 111 16.72 -7.77 8.96
C ILE A 111 17.34 -6.40 8.69
N THR A 112 16.57 -5.34 8.93
CA THR A 112 16.97 -3.96 8.65
C THR A 112 18.29 -3.60 9.36
N LYS A 113 19.20 -2.98 8.61
CA LYS A 113 20.51 -2.51 9.09
C LYS A 113 20.49 -0.98 9.08
N GLY A 114 20.63 -0.34 10.25
CA GLY A 114 20.67 1.12 10.39
C GLY A 114 20.51 1.53 11.85
N GLU A 115 20.83 2.77 12.23
CA GLU A 115 20.69 3.22 13.64
C GLU A 115 19.26 3.52 14.04
N VAL A 116 18.44 4.02 13.12
CA VAL A 116 17.05 4.47 13.39
C VAL A 116 16.05 3.31 13.37
N PHE A 117 16.32 2.28 12.58
CA PHE A 117 15.36 1.21 12.29
C PHE A 117 15.94 -0.19 12.47
N LYS A 118 17.03 -0.32 13.26
CA LYS A 118 17.82 -1.57 13.37
C LYS A 118 16.98 -2.77 13.78
N GLY A 119 17.25 -3.92 13.19
CA GLY A 119 16.87 -5.22 13.73
C GLY A 119 15.44 -5.65 13.45
N HIS A 120 14.70 -4.93 12.61
CA HIS A 120 13.36 -5.33 12.24
C HIS A 120 13.40 -6.32 11.07
N ALA A 121 12.74 -7.45 11.26
CA ALA A 121 12.41 -8.42 10.24
C ALA A 121 11.35 -7.84 9.31
N CYS A 122 11.74 -7.56 8.06
CA CYS A 122 10.86 -7.00 7.04
C CYS A 122 10.88 -7.85 5.77
N PHE A 123 9.75 -7.85 5.08
CA PHE A 123 9.50 -8.63 3.89
C PHE A 123 9.15 -7.70 2.72
N TYR A 124 9.76 -8.00 1.58
CA TYR A 124 9.62 -7.28 0.33
C TYR A 124 9.02 -8.25 -0.68
N PRO A 125 7.70 -8.21 -0.91
CA PRO A 125 7.04 -9.12 -1.84
C PRO A 125 7.60 -8.99 -3.26
N SER A 126 7.72 -10.10 -3.95
CA SER A 126 8.08 -10.13 -5.37
C SER A 126 7.04 -9.40 -6.22
N GLU A 127 7.45 -8.86 -7.37
CA GLU A 127 6.58 -8.06 -8.24
C GLU A 127 5.28 -8.78 -8.61
N LYS A 128 5.36 -10.08 -8.92
CA LYS A 128 4.19 -10.92 -9.25
C LYS A 128 3.19 -11.07 -8.11
N ASP A 129 3.64 -10.93 -6.87
CA ASP A 129 2.82 -11.15 -5.67
C ASP A 129 2.31 -9.82 -5.09
N GLN A 130 2.64 -8.68 -5.73
CA GLN A 130 2.17 -7.34 -5.29
C GLN A 130 0.64 -7.20 -5.31
N LEU A 131 -0.06 -8.00 -6.13
CA LEU A 131 -1.52 -8.02 -6.21
C LEU A 131 -2.18 -8.77 -5.04
N LEU A 132 -1.41 -9.47 -4.21
CA LEU A 132 -1.92 -10.15 -3.02
C LEU A 132 -2.09 -9.20 -1.82
N PHE A 133 -1.63 -7.96 -1.94
CA PHE A 133 -1.63 -6.99 -0.84
C PHE A 133 -2.67 -5.91 -1.10
N PRO A 134 -3.60 -5.65 -0.16
CA PRO A 134 -4.49 -4.50 -0.22
C PRO A 134 -3.70 -3.19 -0.37
N LYS A 135 -4.19 -2.27 -1.21
CA LYS A 135 -3.60 -0.96 -1.50
C LYS A 135 -4.68 0.12 -1.47
N ILE A 136 -4.35 1.27 -0.88
CA ILE A 136 -5.21 2.45 -0.96
C ILE A 136 -4.99 3.12 -2.32
N GLU A 137 -6.07 3.50 -3.01
CA GLU A 137 -6.00 4.26 -4.26
C GLU A 137 -5.22 5.57 -4.05
N GLY A 138 -4.18 5.78 -4.87
CA GLY A 138 -3.32 6.97 -4.80
C GLY A 138 -2.13 6.87 -3.83
N ASP A 139 -1.99 5.76 -3.10
CA ASP A 139 -0.82 5.50 -2.25
C ASP A 139 0.36 4.91 -3.05
N SER A 140 1.54 4.93 -2.44
CA SER A 140 2.79 4.40 -3.01
C SER A 140 2.66 2.94 -3.45
N PRO A 141 3.24 2.55 -4.59
CA PRO A 141 3.09 1.20 -5.13
C PRO A 141 3.79 0.11 -4.31
N ILE A 142 4.71 0.46 -3.40
CA ILE A 142 5.56 -0.51 -2.69
C ILE A 142 4.86 -1.01 -1.42
N THR A 143 4.43 -2.27 -1.44
CA THR A 143 3.75 -2.96 -0.32
C THR A 143 4.70 -3.79 0.56
N SER A 144 5.91 -3.29 0.83
CA SER A 144 6.78 -3.90 1.85
C SER A 144 6.18 -3.75 3.24
N PHE A 145 6.45 -4.70 4.12
CA PHE A 145 5.96 -4.67 5.50
C PHE A 145 6.99 -5.28 6.47
N CYS A 146 6.85 -4.97 7.75
CA CYS A 146 7.64 -5.59 8.80
C CYS A 146 6.78 -6.50 9.67
N PHE A 147 7.36 -7.58 10.19
CA PHE A 147 6.57 -8.56 10.94
C PHE A 147 6.19 -8.02 12.33
N ASP A 148 4.94 -8.17 12.78
CA ASP A 148 4.57 -7.81 14.15
C ASP A 148 5.14 -8.82 15.16
N ASN A 149 5.30 -10.09 14.76
CA ASN A 149 5.90 -11.16 15.55
C ASN A 149 7.40 -11.34 15.26
N GLN A 150 8.17 -10.28 15.50
CA GLN A 150 9.61 -10.16 15.21
C GLN A 150 10.45 -11.38 15.63
N ASP A 151 10.34 -11.83 16.89
CA ASP A 151 11.12 -12.97 17.40
C ASP A 151 10.85 -14.27 16.63
N PHE A 152 9.59 -14.51 16.31
CA PHE A 152 9.19 -15.69 15.54
C PHE A 152 9.68 -15.59 14.09
N ALA A 153 9.57 -14.42 13.47
CA ALA A 153 10.05 -14.18 12.12
C ALA A 153 11.57 -14.36 12.00
N ILE A 154 12.34 -13.74 12.89
CA ILE A 154 13.80 -13.84 12.93
C ILE A 154 14.23 -15.30 13.14
N LYS A 155 13.60 -16.00 14.08
CA LYS A 155 13.90 -17.41 14.35
C LYS A 155 13.57 -18.33 13.17
N SER A 156 12.48 -18.08 12.47
CA SER A 156 11.99 -18.94 11.39
C SER A 156 12.69 -18.71 10.06
N LEU A 157 13.01 -17.45 9.75
CA LEU A 157 13.63 -17.04 8.49
C LEU A 157 15.15 -17.04 8.57
N GLY A 158 15.72 -16.78 9.75
CA GLY A 158 17.16 -16.73 9.98
C GLY A 158 17.77 -15.45 9.43
N THR A 159 18.72 -15.59 8.52
CA THR A 159 19.43 -14.47 7.89
C THR A 159 18.65 -13.90 6.69
N THR A 160 19.05 -12.72 6.22
CA THR A 160 18.57 -12.14 4.96
C THR A 160 18.62 -13.17 3.82
N ASP A 161 17.50 -13.32 3.10
CA ASP A 161 17.34 -14.27 2.01
C ASP A 161 16.49 -13.65 0.88
N SER A 162 16.79 -13.99 -0.36
CA SER A 162 16.00 -13.67 -1.55
C SER A 162 15.35 -14.94 -2.10
N GLY A 163 14.04 -14.91 -2.31
CA GLY A 163 13.29 -16.08 -2.80
C GLY A 163 12.64 -16.92 -1.71
N THR A 164 12.45 -16.33 -0.53
CA THR A 164 11.66 -16.89 0.56
C THR A 164 10.17 -16.88 0.18
N THR A 165 9.47 -17.99 0.40
CA THR A 165 8.00 -18.06 0.36
C THR A 165 7.46 -18.23 1.77
N ILE A 166 6.55 -17.35 2.16
CA ILE A 166 5.93 -17.31 3.48
C ILE A 166 4.42 -17.43 3.38
N VAL A 167 3.80 -17.85 4.47
CA VAL A 167 2.38 -17.60 4.75
C VAL A 167 2.32 -16.57 5.87
N PHE A 168 1.49 -15.55 5.68
CA PHE A 168 1.28 -14.46 6.62
C PHE A 168 -0.21 -14.20 6.83
N ASP A 169 -0.56 -13.56 7.93
CA ASP A 169 -1.91 -13.13 8.29
C ASP A 169 -1.85 -11.76 9.00
N ASN A 170 -3.00 -11.22 9.40
CA ASN A 170 -3.13 -9.98 10.16
C ASN A 170 -2.44 -8.78 9.50
N TYR A 171 -2.51 -8.69 8.16
CA TYR A 171 -1.91 -7.60 7.40
C TYR A 171 -2.49 -6.26 7.83
N THR A 172 -1.63 -5.27 8.03
CA THR A 172 -2.01 -3.94 8.48
C THR A 172 -1.40 -2.89 7.56
N ILE A 173 -2.25 -2.04 7.00
CA ILE A 173 -1.82 -0.79 6.35
C ILE A 173 -1.73 0.28 7.43
N ASN A 174 -0.56 0.91 7.55
CA ASN A 174 -0.33 2.05 8.41
C ASN A 174 0.05 3.26 7.56
N LEU A 175 -0.75 4.32 7.61
CA LEU A 175 -0.53 5.54 6.83
C LEU A 175 -0.57 6.76 7.77
N TYR A 176 0.57 7.46 7.83
CA TYR A 176 0.80 8.59 8.73
C TYR A 176 1.87 9.54 8.15
N PRO A 177 1.95 10.83 8.52
CA PRO A 177 2.91 11.79 7.95
C PRO A 177 4.35 11.62 8.47
N SER A 178 4.68 10.45 9.01
CA SER A 178 6.03 10.06 9.44
C SER A 178 6.35 8.68 8.87
N ASP A 179 7.61 8.26 8.98
CA ASP A 179 8.02 6.92 8.58
C ASP A 179 7.28 5.87 9.44
N VAL A 180 6.33 5.20 8.82
CA VAL A 180 5.58 4.06 9.36
C VAL A 180 5.64 2.91 8.36
N TRP A 181 5.60 1.68 8.86
CA TRP A 181 5.56 0.50 7.99
C TRP A 181 4.21 -0.16 8.07
N ASN A 182 3.79 -0.74 6.96
CA ASN A 182 2.79 -1.80 7.00
C ASN A 182 3.32 -2.97 7.82
N THR A 183 2.43 -3.74 8.42
CA THR A 183 2.81 -4.89 9.25
C THR A 183 2.02 -6.14 8.90
N ALA A 184 2.54 -7.31 9.30
CA ALA A 184 1.82 -8.57 9.20
C ALA A 184 2.39 -9.57 10.22
N GLU A 185 1.66 -10.64 10.52
CA GLU A 185 2.18 -11.74 11.32
C GLU A 185 2.67 -12.87 10.42
N LEU A 186 3.90 -13.34 10.64
CA LEU A 186 4.39 -14.56 10.00
C LEU A 186 3.65 -15.75 10.60
N VAL A 187 3.00 -16.55 9.75
CA VAL A 187 2.35 -17.82 10.17
C VAL A 187 3.34 -18.97 10.03
N LYS A 188 3.96 -19.11 8.84
CA LYS A 188 4.95 -20.16 8.56
C LYS A 188 5.80 -19.84 7.34
N VAL A 189 6.92 -20.56 7.21
CA VAL A 189 7.80 -20.51 6.04
C VAL A 189 7.55 -21.76 5.20
N ILE A 190 7.25 -21.59 3.91
CA ILE A 190 7.01 -22.69 2.96
C ILE A 190 8.32 -23.10 2.28
N LYS A 191 9.10 -22.11 1.83
CA LYS A 191 10.38 -22.32 1.16
C LYS A 191 11.37 -21.27 1.63
N ASN A 192 12.56 -21.72 1.99
CA ASN A 192 13.70 -20.89 2.34
C ASN A 192 14.86 -21.39 1.49
N ILE A 193 15.39 -20.54 0.59
CA ILE A 193 16.51 -20.91 -0.28
C ILE A 193 17.77 -20.41 0.40
N LYS A 194 18.31 -21.22 1.32
CA LYS A 194 19.58 -20.91 1.97
C LYS A 194 20.76 -21.02 1.02
#